data_AF-G5JAB7-F1
#
_entry.id   AF-G5JAB7-F1
#
_cell.length_a   1.000
_cell.length_b   1.000
_cell.length_c   1.000
_cell.angle_alpha   90.00
_cell.angle_beta   90.00
_cell.angle_gamma   90.00
#
_symmetry.space_group_name_H-M   'P 1'
#
loop_
_entity.id
_entity.type
_entity.pdbx_description
1 polymer ?
#
loop_
_entity_poly.entity_id
_entity_poly.type
_entity_poly.pdbx_seq_one_letter_code
_entity_poly.pdbx_strand_id
1 'polypeptide(L)'
;MKLNKIKLILGISALTIAIPSFVLFTYYTLLDWYFLDNVTQEIMKNKDEISERKMNYLLSRELSHRINVTATGTWTLMTAIIGLQAVSLITTNDDKS
;
A
#
# COMPACT_ATOMS: atom_id res chain seq x y z
N MET A 1 28.57 -17.80 15.43
CA MET A 1 27.65 -18.74 14.71
C MET A 1 26.17 -18.62 15.12
N LYS A 2 25.80 -18.61 16.42
CA LYS A 2 24.38 -18.54 16.86
C LYS A 2 23.65 -17.24 16.46
N LEU A 3 24.31 -16.08 16.56
CA LEU A 3 23.71 -14.78 16.25
C LEU A 3 23.35 -14.62 14.75
N ASN A 4 24.17 -15.14 13.84
CA ASN A 4 23.92 -15.06 12.39
C ASN A 4 22.72 -15.92 11.98
N LYS A 5 22.54 -17.08 12.60
CA LYS A 5 21.34 -17.91 12.39
C LYS A 5 20.06 -17.22 12.86
N ILE A 6 20.10 -16.51 14.00
CA ILE A 6 18.95 -15.77 14.51
C ILE A 6 18.57 -14.62 13.56
N LYS A 7 19.56 -13.82 13.10
CA LYS A 7 19.32 -12.75 12.12
C LYS A 7 18.72 -13.27 10.82
N LEU A 8 19.24 -14.39 10.31
CA LEU A 8 18.72 -15.05 9.12
C LEU A 8 17.25 -15.49 9.29
N ILE A 9 16.93 -16.14 10.41
CA ILE A 9 15.56 -16.57 10.71
C ILE A 9 14.63 -15.35 10.82
N LEU A 10 15.05 -14.29 11.49
CA LEU A 10 14.25 -13.06 11.64
C LEU A 10 14.03 -12.37 10.28
N GLY A 11 15.07 -12.27 9.45
CA GLY A 11 14.97 -11.69 8.11
C GLY A 11 14.04 -12.49 7.20
N ILE A 12 14.18 -13.82 7.15
CA ILE A 12 13.30 -14.68 6.35
C ILE A 12 11.85 -14.60 6.86
N SER A 13 11.65 -14.62 8.17
CA SER A 13 10.32 -14.48 8.78
C SER A 13 9.66 -13.14 8.41
N ALA A 14 10.43 -12.06 8.46
CA ALA A 14 9.96 -10.73 8.06
C ALA A 14 9.62 -10.67 6.56
N LEU A 15 10.43 -11.26 5.67
CA LEU A 15 10.14 -11.33 4.23
C LEU A 15 8.89 -12.13 3.90
N THR A 16 8.65 -13.21 4.63
CA THR A 16 7.46 -14.06 4.47
C THR A 16 6.17 -13.28 4.69
N ILE A 17 6.21 -12.25 5.53
CA ILE A 17 5.07 -11.37 5.80
C ILE A 17 5.10 -10.16 4.85
N ALA A 18 6.27 -9.54 4.67
CA ALA A 18 6.41 -8.30 3.92
C ALA A 18 6.06 -8.46 2.43
N ILE A 19 6.48 -9.56 1.78
CA ILE A 19 6.24 -9.76 0.33
C ILE A 19 4.74 -9.91 0.02
N PRO A 20 3.99 -10.84 0.65
CA PRO A 20 2.55 -10.95 0.40
C PRO A 20 1.79 -9.68 0.78
N SER A 21 2.18 -9.03 1.90
CA SER A 21 1.54 -7.78 2.33
C SER A 21 1.79 -6.65 1.33
N PHE A 22 3.01 -6.52 0.80
CA PHE A 22 3.34 -5.52 -0.22
C PHE A 22 2.50 -5.71 -1.48
N VAL A 23 2.38 -6.95 -1.98
CA VAL A 23 1.55 -7.28 -3.14
C VAL A 23 0.08 -6.93 -2.88
N LEU A 24 -0.44 -7.34 -1.73
CA LEU A 24 -1.83 -7.11 -1.35
C LEU A 24 -2.15 -5.62 -1.20
N PHE A 25 -1.33 -4.85 -0.48
CA PHE A 25 -1.57 -3.42 -0.30
C PHE A 25 -1.36 -2.64 -1.59
N THR A 26 -0.37 -3.00 -2.42
CA THR A 26 -0.19 -2.38 -3.74
C THR A 26 -1.43 -2.58 -4.61
N TYR A 27 -1.99 -3.79 -4.62
CA TYR A 27 -3.23 -4.08 -5.35
C TYR A 27 -4.38 -3.18 -4.89
N TYR A 28 -4.61 -3.08 -3.58
CA TYR A 28 -5.69 -2.23 -3.05
C TYR A 28 -5.45 -0.75 -3.30
N THR A 29 -4.21 -0.26 -3.19
CA THR A 29 -3.87 1.14 -3.51
C THR A 29 -4.19 1.47 -4.96
N LEU A 30 -3.83 0.58 -5.90
CA LEU A 30 -4.15 0.78 -7.32
C LEU A 30 -5.65 0.70 -7.59
N LEU A 31 -6.35 -0.22 -6.93
CA LEU A 31 -7.81 -0.38 -7.06
C LEU A 31 -8.57 0.85 -6.54
N ASP A 32 -8.23 1.35 -5.36
CA ASP A 32 -8.83 2.56 -4.81
C ASP A 32 -8.46 3.80 -5.63
N TRP A 33 -7.26 3.86 -6.20
CA TRP A 33 -6.88 4.93 -7.13
C TRP A 33 -7.74 4.92 -8.39
N TYR A 34 -7.97 3.73 -8.97
CA TYR A 34 -8.83 3.56 -10.13
C TYR A 34 -10.28 4.00 -9.84
N PHE A 35 -10.83 3.62 -8.68
CA PHE A 35 -12.17 4.07 -8.29
C PHE A 35 -12.24 5.56 -7.99
N LEU A 36 -11.20 6.13 -7.39
CA LEU A 36 -11.10 7.57 -7.17
C LEU A 36 -11.14 8.33 -8.49
N ASP A 37 -10.35 7.90 -9.48
CA ASP A 37 -10.32 8.54 -10.80
C ASP A 37 -11.69 8.46 -11.47
N ASN A 38 -12.34 7.29 -11.46
CA ASN A 38 -13.68 7.13 -12.03
C ASN A 38 -14.72 8.08 -11.39
N VAL A 39 -14.75 8.18 -10.06
CA VAL A 39 -15.69 9.09 -9.37
C VAL A 39 -15.37 10.54 -9.69
N THR A 40 -14.09 10.91 -9.71
CA THR A 40 -13.65 12.27 -10.05
C THR A 40 -14.06 12.64 -11.47
N GLN A 41 -13.87 11.73 -12.43
CA GLN A 41 -14.29 11.92 -13.82
C GLN A 41 -15.82 12.00 -13.96
N GLU A 42 -16.59 11.21 -13.19
CA GLU A 42 -18.06 11.29 -13.19
C GLU A 42 -18.55 12.66 -12.70
N ILE A 43 -17.95 13.18 -11.62
CA ILE A 43 -18.25 14.52 -11.10
C ILE A 43 -17.89 15.58 -12.16
N MET A 44 -16.67 15.54 -12.72
CA MET A 44 -16.21 16.56 -13.67
C MET A 44 -17.05 16.61 -14.95
N LYS A 45 -17.47 15.45 -15.48
CA LYS A 45 -18.23 15.37 -16.74
C LYS A 45 -19.70 15.80 -16.60
N ASN A 46 -20.30 15.60 -15.44
CA ASN A 46 -21.75 15.77 -15.25
C ASN A 46 -22.10 16.81 -14.18
N LYS A 47 -21.15 17.66 -13.78
CA LYS A 47 -21.31 18.62 -12.66
C LYS A 47 -22.55 19.50 -12.78
N ASP A 48 -22.96 19.83 -14.01
CA ASP A 48 -24.06 20.75 -14.30
C ASP A 48 -25.42 20.03 -14.45
N GLU A 49 -25.41 18.69 -14.57
CA GLU A 49 -26.59 17.85 -14.83
C GLU A 49 -26.96 16.94 -13.64
N ILE A 50 -26.06 16.80 -12.66
CA ILE A 50 -26.24 15.93 -11.50
C ILE A 50 -27.12 16.60 -10.45
N SER A 51 -28.08 15.84 -9.90
CA SER A 51 -28.87 16.29 -8.75
C SER A 51 -28.01 16.47 -7.50
N GLU A 52 -28.34 17.45 -6.66
CA GLU A 52 -27.59 17.76 -5.43
C GLU A 52 -27.37 16.52 -4.54
N ARG A 53 -28.39 15.66 -4.40
CA ARG A 53 -28.28 14.40 -3.64
C ARG A 53 -27.22 13.46 -4.24
N LYS A 54 -27.18 13.32 -5.56
CA LYS A 54 -26.19 12.47 -6.24
C LYS A 54 -24.80 13.11 -6.17
N MET A 55 -24.69 14.44 -6.28
CA MET A 55 -23.42 15.15 -6.10
C MET A 55 -22.82 14.90 -4.72
N ASN A 56 -23.62 15.07 -3.65
CA ASN A 56 -23.17 14.83 -2.27
C ASN A 56 -22.72 13.37 -2.04
N TYR A 57 -23.43 12.41 -2.66
CA TYR A 57 -23.03 11.00 -2.62
C TYR A 57 -21.68 10.77 -3.30
N LEU A 58 -21.47 11.32 -4.50
CA LEU A 58 -20.22 11.17 -5.24
C LEU A 58 -19.04 11.84 -4.53
N LEU A 59 -19.21 13.05 -4.00
CA LEU A 59 -18.18 13.74 -3.21
C LEU A 59 -17.80 12.95 -1.95
N SER A 60 -18.78 12.34 -1.27
CA SER A 60 -18.51 11.48 -0.12
C SER A 60 -17.72 10.23 -0.50
N ARG A 61 -18.04 9.61 -1.64
CA ARG A 61 -17.29 8.47 -2.18
C ARG A 61 -15.88 8.87 -2.59
N GLU A 62 -15.72 9.99 -3.25
CA GLU A 62 -14.43 10.53 -3.67
C GLU A 62 -13.52 10.71 -2.44
N LEU A 63 -14.03 11.35 -1.40
CA LEU A 63 -13.29 11.52 -0.14
C LEU A 63 -12.92 10.17 0.48
N SER A 64 -13.84 9.20 0.51
CA SER A 64 -13.56 7.87 1.02
C SER A 64 -12.43 7.18 0.24
N HIS A 65 -12.45 7.24 -1.10
CA HIS A 65 -11.40 6.65 -1.90
C HIS A 65 -10.06 7.38 -1.73
N ARG A 66 -10.04 8.71 -1.57
CA ARG A 66 -8.80 9.46 -1.25
C ARG A 66 -8.18 9.01 0.08
N ILE A 67 -9.00 8.81 1.11
CA ILE A 67 -8.56 8.30 2.40
C ILE A 67 -8.00 6.89 2.24
N ASN A 68 -8.69 6.01 1.50
CA ASN A 68 -8.25 4.64 1.29
C ASN A 68 -6.94 4.55 0.50
N VAL A 69 -6.78 5.32 -0.59
CA VAL A 69 -5.52 5.41 -1.35
C VAL A 69 -4.37 5.81 -0.43
N THR A 70 -4.60 6.81 0.42
CA THR A 70 -3.56 7.31 1.35
C THR A 70 -3.21 6.25 2.40
N ALA A 71 -4.22 5.62 3.00
CA ALA A 71 -4.03 4.61 4.04
C ALA A 71 -3.35 3.35 3.47
N THR A 72 -3.87 2.79 2.38
CA THR A 72 -3.31 1.59 1.73
C THR A 72 -1.93 1.88 1.13
N GLY A 73 -1.71 3.08 0.58
CA GLY A 73 -0.41 3.53 0.08
C GLY A 73 0.63 3.61 1.21
N THR A 74 0.22 4.08 2.39
CA THR A 74 1.08 4.08 3.59
C THR A 74 1.47 2.65 3.99
N TRP A 75 0.52 1.72 4.01
CA TRP A 75 0.80 0.30 4.29
C TRP A 75 1.74 -0.33 3.24
N THR A 76 1.56 0.01 1.96
CA THR A 76 2.46 -0.40 0.87
C THR A 76 3.88 0.08 1.12
N LEU A 77 4.06 1.35 1.47
CA LEU A 77 5.39 1.91 1.77
C LEU A 77 6.03 1.28 3.01
N MET A 78 5.26 1.10 4.09
CA MET A 78 5.78 0.48 5.32
C MET A 78 6.21 -0.96 5.08
N THR A 79 5.43 -1.74 4.34
CA THR A 79 5.78 -3.14 4.01
C THR A 79 7.01 -3.22 3.11
N ALA A 80 7.18 -2.30 2.16
CA ALA A 80 8.40 -2.18 1.37
C ALA A 80 9.63 -1.89 2.26
N ILE A 81 9.52 -0.93 3.19
CA ILE A 81 10.61 -0.59 4.12
C ILE A 81 10.98 -1.79 5.00
N ILE A 82 10.00 -2.49 5.56
CA ILE A 82 10.23 -3.71 6.37
C ILE A 82 10.92 -4.78 5.52
N GLY A 83 10.49 -4.97 4.27
CA GLY A 83 11.12 -5.90 3.32
C GLY A 83 12.59 -5.55 3.07
N LEU A 84 12.90 -4.27 2.82
CA LEU A 84 14.27 -3.80 2.61
C LEU A 84 15.15 -4.00 3.86
N GLN A 85 14.61 -3.73 5.05
CA GLN A 85 15.32 -3.98 6.31
C GLN A 85 15.57 -5.48 6.52
N ALA A 86 14.63 -6.34 6.15
CA ALA A 86 14.77 -7.79 6.23
C ALA A 86 15.86 -8.31 5.29
N VAL A 87 15.93 -7.80 4.05
CA VAL A 87 17.03 -8.11 3.11
C VAL A 87 18.37 -7.67 3.71
N SER A 88 18.45 -6.44 4.22
CA SER A 88 19.68 -5.92 4.84
C SER A 88 20.16 -6.79 6.00
N LEU A 89 19.24 -7.26 6.86
CA LEU A 89 19.54 -8.17 7.98
C LEU A 89 20.09 -9.53 7.54
N ILE A 90 19.68 -10.02 6.38
CA ILE A 90 20.16 -11.28 5.80
C ILE A 90 21.57 -11.09 5.23
N THR A 91 21.81 -10.01 4.49
CA THR A 91 23.03 -9.82 3.70
C THR A 91 24.23 -9.27 4.48
N THR A 92 24.02 -8.50 5.57
CA THR A 92 25.13 -7.87 6.33
C THR A 92 26.13 -8.82 7.02
N ASN A 93 25.93 -10.14 6.95
CA ASN A 93 26.88 -11.12 7.50
C ASN A 93 27.80 -11.75 6.45
N ASP A 94 27.52 -11.62 5.15
CA ASP A 94 28.35 -12.21 4.10
C ASP A 94 29.65 -11.41 3.85
N ASP A 95 29.67 -10.12 4.20
CA ASP A 95 30.82 -9.23 3.97
C ASP A 95 31.96 -9.33 5.01
N LYS A 96 31.86 -10.24 6.00
CA LYS A 96 32.87 -10.37 7.08
C LYS A 96 33.56 -11.75 7.15
N SER A 97 33.46 -12.53 6.08
CA SER A 97 34.14 -13.84 5.96
C SER A 97 35.49 -13.73 5.27
#